data_AF-A6U5Y0-F1
#
_entry.id   AF-A6U5Y0-F1
#
_cell.length_a   1.000
_cell.length_b   1.000
_cell.length_c   1.000
_cell.angle_alpha   90.00
_cell.angle_beta   90.00
_cell.angle_gamma   90.00
#
_symmetry.space_group_name_H-M   'P 1'
#
loop_
_entity.id
_entity.type
_entity.pdbx_description
1 polymer ?
#
loop_
_entity_poly.entity_id
_entity_poly.type
_entity_poly.pdbx_seq_one_letter_code
_entity_poly.pdbx_strand_id
1 'polypeptide(L)' 'MRQAYSPDDVDVMRGALDIWCALHNVGRDGAEANRAAKRILDLMDRKKCSCDELLAQLGDFGPEQRRRVS' A
#
# COMPACT_ATOMS: atom_id res chain seq x y z
N MET A 1 11.88 6.15 -17.41
CA MET A 1 12.72 4.95 -17.28
C MET A 1 12.05 4.06 -16.25
N ARG A 2 11.76 2.78 -16.53
CA ARG A 2 11.23 1.88 -15.48
C ARG A 2 12.34 1.68 -14.46
N GLN A 3 12.15 2.13 -13.23
CA GLN A 3 13.04 1.73 -12.13
C GLN A 3 12.95 0.21 -11.99
N ALA A 4 14.10 -0.45 -11.99
CA ALA A 4 14.16 -1.86 -11.67
C ALA A 4 14.17 -1.98 -10.13
N TYR A 5 13.10 -2.55 -9.58
CA TYR A 5 13.01 -2.80 -8.15
C TYR A 5 13.95 -3.95 -7.75
N SER A 6 14.66 -3.81 -6.63
CA SER A 6 15.40 -4.93 -6.07
C SER A 6 14.43 -5.96 -5.44
N PRO A 7 14.87 -7.20 -5.21
CA PRO A 7 14.07 -8.18 -4.47
C PRO A 7 13.60 -7.65 -3.11
N ASP A 8 14.48 -6.94 -2.39
CA ASP A 8 14.14 -6.32 -1.10
C ASP A 8 13.01 -5.29 -1.23
N ASP A 9 13.00 -4.52 -2.32
CA ASP A 9 11.96 -3.52 -2.57
C ASP A 9 10.62 -4.20 -2.81
N VAL A 10 10.63 -5.30 -3.56
CA VAL A 10 9.43 -6.11 -3.81
C VAL A 10 8.90 -6.73 -2.52
N ASP A 11 9.79 -7.20 -1.64
CA ASP A 11 9.42 -7.78 -0.34
C ASP A 11 8.80 -6.72 0.58
N VAL A 12 9.38 -5.51 0.62
CA VAL A 12 8.80 -4.36 1.35
C VAL A 12 7.42 -3.99 0.81
N MET A 13 7.25 -3.92 -0.51
CA MET A 13 5.95 -3.61 -1.13
C MET A 13 4.89 -4.67 -0.81
N ARG A 14 5.26 -5.95 -0.88
CA ARG A 14 4.37 -7.07 -0.53
C ARG A 14 3.99 -7.04 0.95
N GLY A 15 4.96 -6.82 1.84
CA GLY A 15 4.72 -6.72 3.28
C GLY A 15 3.75 -5.60 3.63
N ALA A 16 3.94 -4.41 3.04
CA ALA A 16 3.04 -3.28 3.23
C ALA A 16 1.61 -3.57 2.73
N LEU A 17 1.48 -4.19 1.56
CA LEU A 17 0.18 -4.57 1.01
C LEU A 17 -0.55 -5.59 1.90
N ASP A 18 0.18 -6.59 2.40
CA ASP A 18 -0.39 -7.66 3.23
C ASP A 18 -0.90 -7.13 4.56
N ILE A 19 -0.10 -6.29 5.21
CA ILE A 19 -0.49 -5.65 6.47
C ILE A 19 -1.70 -4.76 6.23
N TRP A 20 -1.72 -3.95 5.16
CA TRP A 20 -2.86 -3.11 4.83
C TRP A 20 -4.12 -3.94 4.55
N CYS A 21 -4.03 -5.00 3.76
CA CYS A 21 -5.14 -5.92 3.50
C CYS A 21 -5.69 -6.53 4.80
N ALA A 22 -4.81 -6.96 5.71
CA ALA A 22 -5.20 -7.50 7.01
C ALA A 22 -5.89 -6.45 7.90
N LEU A 23 -5.36 -5.22 7.94
CA LEU A 23 -5.94 -4.11 8.73
C LEU A 23 -7.33 -3.70 8.24
N HIS A 24 -7.56 -3.72 6.93
CA HIS A 24 -8.83 -3.30 6.32
C HIS A 24 -9.79 -4.46 6.03
N ASN A 25 -9.43 -5.69 6.41
CA ASN A 25 -10.19 -6.91 6.11
C ASN A 25 -10.52 -7.04 4.60
N VAL A 26 -9.56 -6.66 3.75
CA VAL A 26 -9.67 -6.67 2.30
C VAL A 26 -9.01 -7.93 1.76
N GLY A 27 -9.73 -8.67 0.92
CA GLY A 27 -9.16 -9.79 0.16
C GLY A 27 -8.11 -9.32 -0.85
N ARG A 28 -7.00 -10.05 -0.95
CA ARG A 28 -5.85 -9.75 -1.83
C ARG A 28 -6.23 -9.63 -3.32
N ASP A 29 -7.30 -10.29 -3.73
CA ASP A 29 -7.81 -10.29 -5.11
C ASP A 29 -8.86 -9.19 -5.37
N GLY A 30 -9.18 -8.38 -4.36
CA GLY A 30 -10.18 -7.32 -4.45
C GLY A 30 -9.72 -6.09 -5.23
N ALA A 31 -10.68 -5.30 -5.72
CA ALA A 31 -10.40 -4.02 -6.37
C ALA A 31 -9.67 -3.03 -5.44
N GLU A 32 -9.90 -3.16 -4.14
CA GLU A 32 -9.28 -2.39 -3.05
C GLU A 32 -7.80 -2.76 -2.90
N ALA A 33 -7.46 -4.06 -2.89
CA ALA A 33 -6.07 -4.53 -2.84
C ALA A 33 -5.30 -4.08 -4.10
N ASN A 34 -5.93 -4.14 -5.28
CA ASN A 34 -5.34 -3.62 -6.51
C ASN A 34 -5.10 -2.09 -6.46
N ARG A 35 -6.01 -1.33 -5.84
CA ARG A 35 -5.83 0.12 -5.62
C ARG A 35 -4.67 0.40 -4.66
N ALA A 36 -4.59 -0.33 -3.55
CA ALA A 36 -3.49 -0.21 -2.59
C ALA A 36 -2.14 -0.60 -3.24
N ALA A 37 -2.09 -1.68 -4.00
CA ALA A 37 -0.88 -2.11 -4.72
C ALA A 37 -0.40 -1.07 -5.73
N LYS A 38 -1.31 -0.47 -6.52
CA LYS A 38 -0.97 0.65 -7.42
C LYS A 38 -0.42 1.84 -6.66
N ARG A 39 -1.02 2.17 -5.52
CA ARG A 39 -0.55 3.28 -4.69
C ARG A 39 0.86 3.02 -4.14
N ILE A 40 1.14 1.81 -3.67
CA ILE A 40 2.48 1.40 -3.22
C ILE A 40 3.50 1.58 -4.34
N LEU A 41 3.18 1.11 -5.55
CA LEU A 41 4.05 1.27 -6.71
C LEU A 41 4.31 2.75 -7.05
N ASP A 42 3.27 3.58 -7.04
CA ASP A 42 3.42 5.03 -7.29
C ASP A 42 4.30 5.72 -6.24
N LEU A 43 4.24 5.27 -4.98
CA LEU A 43 5.07 5.80 -3.90
C LEU A 43 6.53 5.39 -4.09
N MET A 44 6.77 4.10 -4.34
CA MET A 44 8.11 3.55 -4.55
C MET A 44 8.80 4.09 -5.81
N ASP A 45 8.04 4.38 -6.87
CA ASP A 45 8.56 5.00 -8.10
C ASP A 45 9.06 6.43 -7.86
N ARG A 46 8.41 7.18 -6.95
CA ARG A 46 8.81 8.55 -6.58
C ARG A 46 10.00 8.57 -5.63
N LYS A 47 9.99 7.70 -4.62
CA LYS A 47 11.02 7.61 -3.59
C LYS A 47 11.01 6.20 -3.02
N LYS A 48 12.20 5.67 -2.77
CA LYS A 48 12.37 4.44 -1.98
C LYS A 48 11.79 4.64 -0.58
N CYS A 49 10.73 3.90 -0.25
CA CYS A 49 10.02 3.98 1.03
C CYS A 49 10.19 2.68 1.83
N SER A 50 10.23 2.82 3.16
CA SER A 50 10.11 1.67 4.06
C SER A 50 8.68 1.15 4.14
N CYS A 51 8.50 -0.05 4.68
CA CYS A 51 7.16 -0.63 4.91
C CYS A 51 6.29 0.29 5.77
N ASP A 52 6.85 0.88 6.83
CA ASP A 52 6.13 1.81 7.71
C ASP A 52 5.74 3.11 7.00
N GLU A 53 6.63 3.67 6.16
CA GLU A 53 6.32 4.86 5.35
C GLU A 53 5.19 4.58 4.35
N LEU A 54 5.19 3.39 3.74
CA LEU A 54 4.12 2.95 2.84
C LEU A 54 2.80 2.80 3.60
N LEU A 55 2.81 2.14 4.75
CA LEU A 55 1.63 1.94 5.59
C LEU A 55 1.06 3.26 6.11
N ALA A 56 1.91 4.21 6.52
CA ALA A 56 1.47 5.54 6.93
C ALA A 56 0.74 6.26 5.80
N GLN A 57 1.26 6.20 4.57
CA GLN A 57 0.62 6.82 3.41
C GLN A 57 -0.62 6.07 2.90
N LEU A 58 -0.69 4.76 3.12
CA LEU A 58 -1.87 3.94 2.83
C LEU A 58 -2.95 4.05 3.91
N GLY A 59 -2.59 4.40 5.14
CA GLY A 59 -3.54 4.62 6.24
C GLY A 59 -4.48 5.81 5.98
N ASP A 60 -3.96 6.86 5.33
CA ASP A 60 -4.78 7.96 4.79
C ASP A 60 -5.63 7.53 3.58
N PHE A 61 -5.26 6.43 2.93
CA PHE A 61 -5.89 5.89 1.72
C PHE A 61 -7.00 4.87 2.02
N GLY A 62 -7.52 4.83 3.26
CA GLY A 62 -8.55 3.89 3.67
C GLY A 62 -9.75 3.85 2.71
N PRO A 63 -10.35 2.66 2.47
CA PRO A 63 -11.54 2.55 1.64
C PRO A 63 -12.59 3.53 2.16
N GLU A 64 -13.11 4.35 1.26
CA GLU A 64 -13.96 5.50 1.51
C GLU A 64 -14.80 5.37 2.81
N GLN A 65 -14.44 6.21 3.80
CA GLN A 65 -15.23 6.62 4.95
C GLN A 65 -15.65 5.53 5.98
N ARG A 66 -15.04 5.63 7.16
CA ARG A 66 -15.85 6.02 8.33
C ARG A 66 -15.39 7.38 8.82
N ARG A 67 -15.96 8.44 8.22
CA ARG A 67 -16.14 9.71 8.93
C ARG A 67 -16.82 9.35 10.26
N ARG A 68 -16.07 9.39 11.37
CA ARG A 68 -16.68 9.55 12.68
C ARG A 68 -17.23 10.97 12.69
N VAL A 69 -18.50 11.09 12.32
CA VAL A 69 -19.36 12.16 12.82
C VAL A 69 -19.35 12.05 14.34
N SER A 70 -18.91 13.10 15.01
CA SER A 70 -19.22 13.41 16.39
C SER A 70 -19.58 14.89 16.44
#